data_AF-A0A2D6MCD6-F1
#
_entry.id   AF-A0A2D6MCD6-F1
#
_cell.length_a   1.000
_cell.length_b   1.000
_cell.length_c   1.000
_cell.angle_alpha   90.00
_cell.angle_beta   90.00
_cell.angle_gamma   90.00
#
_symmetry.space_group_name_H-M   'P 1'
#
loop_
_entity.id
_entity.type
_entity.pdbx_description
1 polymer ?
#
loop_
_entity_poly.entity_id
_entity_poly.type
_entity_poly.pdbx_seq_one_letter_code
_entity_poly.pdbx_strand_id
1 'polypeptide(L)'
;MNIKELAKKYDLSKNDFWELKRGSLTKWIITHDAVEKIANKEKIIFQLPTLLRNDKDSVAFLGTAVLKDNEIWATGEASLSNCKVPYPFAMAEKRLKDRLTLKLINAYEYGIYSDVEADQFKKQ
;
A
#
# COMPACT_ATOMS: atom_id res chain seq x y z
N MET A 1 6.44 -15.54 -6.11
CA MET A 1 6.62 -14.28 -6.83
C MET A 1 7.70 -13.45 -6.17
N ASN A 2 8.91 -13.41 -6.71
CA ASN A 2 9.93 -12.45 -6.26
C ASN A 2 9.70 -11.06 -6.91
N ILE A 3 10.46 -10.05 -6.49
CA ILE A 3 10.30 -8.68 -7.01
C ILE A 3 10.59 -8.54 -8.52
N LYS A 4 11.49 -9.37 -9.07
CA LYS A 4 11.79 -9.37 -10.51
C LYS A 4 10.61 -9.96 -11.30
N GLU A 5 9.97 -10.99 -10.76
CA GLU A 5 8.76 -11.58 -11.32
C GLU A 5 7.59 -10.60 -11.25
N LEU A 6 7.42 -9.89 -10.13
CA LEU A 6 6.43 -8.82 -9.99
C LEU A 6 6.66 -7.72 -11.03
N ALA A 7 7.90 -7.22 -11.14
CA ALA A 7 8.26 -6.17 -12.07
C ALA A 7 8.01 -6.59 -13.52
N LYS A 8 8.38 -7.83 -13.89
CA LYS A 8 8.11 -8.37 -15.22
C LYS A 8 6.61 -8.52 -15.49
N LYS A 9 5.83 -9.03 -14.52
CA LYS A 9 4.39 -9.24 -14.66
C LYS A 9 3.65 -7.92 -14.93
N TYR A 10 4.04 -6.87 -14.23
CA TYR A 10 3.32 -5.59 -14.27
C TYR A 10 4.02 -4.50 -15.09
N ASP A 11 5.12 -4.81 -15.77
CA ASP A 11 5.93 -3.86 -16.55
C ASP A 11 6.40 -2.68 -15.68
N LEU A 12 6.95 -3.01 -14.52
CA LEU A 12 7.49 -2.03 -13.58
C LEU A 12 8.99 -1.82 -13.83
N SER A 13 9.39 -0.56 -13.75
CA SER A 13 10.77 -0.11 -13.93
C SER A 13 11.50 -0.04 -12.59
N LYS A 14 12.80 0.25 -12.61
CA LYS A 14 13.59 0.47 -11.39
C LYS A 14 13.06 1.62 -10.52
N ASN A 15 12.41 2.62 -11.12
CA ASN A 15 11.88 3.80 -10.42
C ASN A 15 10.59 3.49 -9.63
N ASP A 16 9.98 2.34 -9.88
CA ASP A 16 8.80 1.86 -9.17
C ASP A 16 9.16 1.20 -7.82
N PHE A 17 10.46 1.16 -7.48
CA PHE A 17 10.97 0.53 -6.27
C PHE A 17 12.03 1.39 -5.58
N TRP A 18 12.16 1.24 -4.27
CA TRP A 18 13.30 1.74 -3.51
C TRP A 18 13.73 0.76 -2.42
N GLU A 19 14.97 0.91 -1.94
CA GLU A 19 15.55 0.04 -0.93
C GLU A 19 15.41 0.66 0.47
N LEU A 20 14.72 -0.04 1.37
CA LEU A 20 14.76 0.25 2.80
C LEU A 20 15.87 -0.58 3.44
N LYS A 21 16.98 0.06 3.78
CA LYS A 21 18.11 -0.55 4.50
C LYS A 21 17.92 -0.44 6.01
N ARG A 22 18.03 -1.56 6.73
CA ARG A 22 18.06 -1.63 8.20
C ARG A 22 19.21 -2.54 8.62
N GLY A 23 20.37 -1.94 8.92
CA GLY A 23 21.59 -2.70 9.19
C GLY A 23 22.01 -3.52 7.97
N SER A 24 22.16 -4.84 8.14
CA SER A 24 22.47 -5.79 7.06
C SER A 24 21.25 -6.21 6.25
N LEU A 25 20.03 -5.86 6.67
CA LEU A 25 18.79 -6.23 5.97
C LEU A 25 18.40 -5.15 4.96
N THR A 26 18.21 -5.56 3.71
CA THR A 26 17.62 -4.72 2.66
C THR A 26 16.24 -5.26 2.32
N LYS A 27 15.20 -4.44 2.51
CA LYS A 27 13.85 -4.70 2.01
C LYS A 27 13.59 -3.83 0.80
N TRP A 28 13.03 -4.42 -0.25
CA TRP A 28 12.56 -3.66 -1.38
C TRP A 28 11.12 -3.20 -1.14
N ILE A 29 10.89 -1.93 -1.41
CA ILE A 29 9.62 -1.25 -1.21
C ILE A 29 9.10 -0.80 -2.56
N ILE A 30 7.83 -1.05 -2.85
CA ILE A 30 7.15 -0.61 -4.07
C ILE A 30 6.53 0.78 -3.83
N THR A 31 6.60 1.68 -4.81
CA THR A 31 6.00 3.02 -4.67
C THR A 31 4.48 2.96 -4.82
N HIS A 32 3.77 3.89 -4.20
CA HIS A 32 2.31 4.02 -4.38
C HIS A 32 1.90 4.06 -5.86
N ASP A 33 2.60 4.84 -6.70
CA ASP A 33 2.28 4.95 -8.13
C ASP A 33 2.39 3.59 -8.84
N ALA A 34 3.34 2.76 -8.42
CA ALA A 34 3.49 1.41 -8.94
C ALA A 34 2.36 0.49 -8.45
N VAL A 35 1.87 0.67 -7.22
CA VAL A 35 0.71 -0.06 -6.72
C VAL A 35 -0.56 0.34 -7.47
N GLU A 36 -0.77 1.62 -7.79
CA GLU A 36 -1.87 2.08 -8.64
C GLU A 36 -1.80 1.48 -10.06
N LYS A 37 -0.60 1.40 -10.67
CA LYS A 37 -0.40 0.71 -11.95
C LYS A 37 -0.81 -0.76 -11.87
N ILE A 38 -0.43 -1.47 -10.80
CA ILE A 38 -0.82 -2.87 -10.57
C ILE A 38 -2.34 -2.97 -10.47
N ALA A 39 -2.99 -2.13 -9.66
CA ALA A 39 -4.43 -2.15 -9.44
C ALA A 39 -5.21 -1.97 -10.75
N ASN A 40 -4.75 -1.03 -11.60
CA ASN A 40 -5.32 -0.81 -12.92
C ASN A 40 -5.15 -2.04 -13.84
N LYS A 41 -3.94 -2.62 -13.91
CA LYS A 41 -3.67 -3.79 -14.75
C LYS A 41 -4.46 -5.04 -14.33
N GLU A 42 -4.61 -5.25 -13.03
CA GLU A 42 -5.42 -6.35 -12.48
C GLU A 42 -6.93 -6.06 -12.56
N LYS A 43 -7.33 -4.82 -12.89
CA LYS A 43 -8.73 -4.36 -12.90
C LYS A 43 -9.40 -4.52 -11.54
N ILE A 44 -8.67 -4.16 -10.48
CA ILE A 44 -9.20 -4.17 -9.11
C ILE A 44 -10.33 -3.15 -9.01
N ILE A 45 -11.46 -3.59 -8.45
CA ILE A 45 -12.62 -2.74 -8.19
C ILE A 45 -12.59 -2.35 -6.71
N PHE A 46 -12.36 -1.07 -6.43
CA PHE A 46 -12.46 -0.53 -5.08
C PHE A 46 -13.90 -0.08 -4.81
N GLN A 47 -14.48 -0.52 -3.70
CA GLN A 47 -15.75 0.01 -3.23
C GLN A 47 -15.54 1.34 -2.50
N LEU A 48 -16.62 2.10 -2.32
CA LEU A 48 -16.57 3.35 -1.56
C LEU A 48 -16.19 3.04 -0.09
N PRO A 49 -15.12 3.66 0.45
CA PRO A 49 -14.68 3.36 1.79
C PRO A 49 -15.63 3.96 2.84
N THR A 50 -15.72 3.28 3.98
CA THR A 50 -16.37 3.81 5.19
C THR A 50 -15.36 4.60 6.00
N LEU A 51 -15.70 5.85 6.34
CA LEU A 51 -14.92 6.68 7.24
C LEU A 51 -15.13 6.20 8.69
N LEU A 52 -14.12 5.56 9.28
CA LEU A 52 -14.16 5.08 10.66
C LEU A 52 -13.78 6.16 11.66
N ARG A 53 -12.87 7.05 11.27
CA ARG A 53 -12.35 8.11 12.14
C ARG A 53 -11.92 9.31 11.33
N ASN A 54 -12.30 10.49 11.80
CA ASN A 54 -11.87 11.78 11.29
C ASN A 54 -11.80 12.76 12.45
N ASP A 55 -10.67 12.78 13.15
CA ASP A 55 -10.40 13.72 14.23
C ASP A 55 -9.23 14.64 13.88
N LYS A 56 -8.88 15.52 14.80
CA LYS A 56 -7.83 16.53 14.60
C LYS A 56 -6.48 15.91 14.25
N ASP A 57 -6.18 14.72 14.79
CA ASP A 57 -4.85 14.15 14.77
C ASP A 57 -4.76 12.86 13.94
N SER A 58 -5.89 12.33 13.47
CA SER A 58 -5.96 11.04 12.79
C SER A 58 -7.19 10.84 11.90
N VAL A 59 -6.96 10.10 10.82
CA VAL A 59 -7.98 9.65 9.85
C VAL A 59 -7.85 8.14 9.69
N ALA A 60 -8.98 7.43 9.60
CA ALA A 60 -9.00 6.01 9.28
C ALA A 60 -10.20 5.64 8.41
N PHE A 61 -9.94 4.81 7.40
CA PHE A 61 -10.94 4.21 6.53
C PHE A 61 -10.97 2.70 6.70
N LEU A 62 -12.16 2.12 6.56
CA LEU A 62 -12.37 0.71 6.22
C LEU A 62 -12.82 0.66 4.77
N GLY A 63 -12.21 -0.21 3.97
CA GLY A 63 -12.63 -0.41 2.60
C GLY A 63 -12.48 -1.85 2.15
N THR A 64 -13.19 -2.14 1.08
CA THR A 64 -13.21 -3.44 0.40
C THR A 64 -12.78 -3.27 -1.05
N ALA A 65 -12.18 -4.32 -1.59
CA ALA A 65 -11.84 -4.38 -3.00
C ALA A 65 -12.04 -5.79 -3.53
N VAL A 66 -12.37 -5.86 -4.82
CA VAL A 66 -12.67 -7.10 -5.54
C VAL A 66 -11.69 -7.28 -6.68
N LEU A 67 -11.11 -8.48 -6.77
CA LEU A 67 -10.38 -8.97 -7.94
C LEU A 67 -10.99 -10.29 -8.40
N LYS A 68 -11.71 -10.26 -9.52
CA LYS A 68 -12.51 -11.40 -10.01
C LYS A 68 -13.52 -11.85 -8.94
N ASP A 69 -13.35 -13.06 -8.38
CA ASP A 69 -14.23 -13.63 -7.35
C ASP A 69 -13.67 -13.47 -5.93
N ASN A 70 -12.51 -12.81 -5.78
CA ASN A 70 -11.87 -12.60 -4.49
C ASN A 70 -12.19 -11.20 -3.97
N GLU A 71 -12.98 -11.13 -2.90
CA GLU A 71 -13.27 -9.90 -2.15
C GLU A 71 -12.49 -9.91 -0.83
N ILE A 72 -11.83 -8.79 -0.54
CA ILE A 72 -11.11 -8.61 0.72
C ILE A 72 -11.44 -7.24 1.32
N TRP A 73 -11.05 -7.08 2.58
CA TRP A 73 -11.10 -5.79 3.27
C TRP A 73 -9.77 -5.42 3.90
N ALA A 74 -9.57 -4.12 4.11
CA ALA A 74 -8.44 -3.57 4.84
C ALA A 74 -8.81 -2.23 5.46
N THR A 75 -7.95 -1.78 6.38
CA THR A 75 -7.98 -0.40 6.86
C THR A 75 -6.84 0.39 6.23
N GLY A 76 -7.03 1.70 6.09
CA GLY A 76 -5.96 2.65 5.85
C GLY A 76 -6.06 3.78 6.87
N GLU A 77 -4.98 4.02 7.60
CA GLU A 77 -4.95 5.01 8.67
C GLU A 77 -3.75 5.94 8.53
N ALA A 78 -3.96 7.20 8.90
CA ALA A 78 -2.91 8.19 9.06
C ALA A 78 -3.14 8.96 10.35
N SER A 79 -2.07 9.28 11.05
CA SER A 79 -2.10 10.16 12.21
C SER A 79 -0.81 10.97 12.30
N LEU A 80 -0.80 12.04 13.09
CA LEU A 80 0.40 12.85 13.33
C LEU A 80 1.59 12.01 13.85
N SER A 81 1.33 10.87 14.49
CA SER A 81 2.36 9.95 14.97
C SER A 81 3.06 9.14 13.86
N ASN A 82 2.39 8.92 12.73
CA ASN A 82 2.83 8.03 11.65
C ASN A 82 2.81 8.65 10.25
N CYS A 83 2.42 9.92 10.14
CA CYS A 83 2.27 10.67 8.89
C CYS A 83 2.83 12.06 9.11
N LYS A 84 3.99 12.37 8.52
CA LYS A 84 4.65 13.67 8.65
C LYS A 84 4.13 14.71 7.65
N VAL A 85 3.38 14.28 6.65
CA VAL A 85 2.83 15.16 5.61
C VAL A 85 1.50 15.77 6.05
N PRO A 86 1.21 17.04 5.69
CA PRO A 86 0.07 17.80 6.20
C PRO A 86 -1.28 17.42 5.53
N TYR A 87 -1.41 16.19 5.05
CA TYR A 87 -2.61 15.68 4.37
C TYR A 87 -2.95 14.25 4.83
N PRO A 88 -3.29 14.05 6.12
CA PRO A 88 -3.55 12.72 6.67
C PRO A 88 -4.73 12.01 6.00
N PHE A 89 -5.73 12.75 5.53
CA PHE A 89 -6.88 12.18 4.83
C PHE A 89 -6.48 11.46 3.53
N ALA A 90 -5.76 12.16 2.65
CA ALA A 90 -5.23 11.57 1.42
C ALA A 90 -4.25 10.43 1.72
N MET A 91 -3.42 10.55 2.76
CA MET A 91 -2.49 9.48 3.14
C MET A 91 -3.23 8.21 3.61
N ALA A 92 -4.30 8.36 4.39
CA ALA A 92 -5.12 7.23 4.83
C ALA A 92 -5.79 6.53 3.64
N GLU A 93 -6.29 7.29 2.65
CA GLU A 93 -6.84 6.73 1.41
C GLU A 93 -5.78 5.95 0.62
N LYS A 94 -4.60 6.54 0.39
CA LYS A 94 -3.49 5.88 -0.30
C LYS A 94 -3.09 4.56 0.38
N ARG A 95 -2.94 4.57 1.71
CA ARG A 95 -2.61 3.37 2.50
C ARG A 95 -3.68 2.29 2.39
N LEU A 96 -4.96 2.68 2.34
CA LEU A 96 -6.05 1.73 2.15
C LEU A 96 -5.95 1.05 0.77
N LYS A 97 -5.81 1.85 -0.30
CA LYS A 97 -5.71 1.33 -1.67
C LYS A 97 -4.49 0.43 -1.86
N ASP A 98 -3.35 0.81 -1.27
CA ASP A 98 -2.13 0.02 -1.39
C ASP A 98 -2.26 -1.33 -0.68
N ARG A 99 -2.80 -1.34 0.54
CA ARG A 99 -3.05 -2.57 1.29
C ARG A 99 -4.01 -3.51 0.59
N LEU A 100 -5.11 -2.98 0.06
CA LEU A 100 -6.09 -3.76 -0.69
C LEU A 100 -5.43 -4.38 -1.93
N THR A 101 -4.69 -3.59 -2.70
CA THR A 101 -4.02 -4.05 -3.91
C THR A 101 -3.00 -5.15 -3.60
N LEU A 102 -2.09 -4.89 -2.65
CA LEU A 102 -1.01 -5.82 -2.30
C LEU A 102 -1.55 -7.12 -1.67
N LYS A 103 -2.63 -7.06 -0.89
CA LYS A 103 -3.33 -8.26 -0.41
C LYS A 103 -3.93 -9.07 -1.56
N LEU A 104 -4.64 -8.43 -2.50
CA LEU A 104 -5.31 -9.11 -3.62
C LEU A 104 -4.32 -9.84 -4.54
N ILE A 105 -3.10 -9.35 -4.69
CA ILE A 105 -2.05 -9.99 -5.50
C ILE A 105 -1.10 -10.88 -4.69
N ASN A 106 -1.41 -11.16 -3.41
CA ASN A 106 -0.60 -11.93 -2.47
C ASN A 106 0.86 -11.43 -2.34
N ALA A 107 1.09 -10.12 -2.50
CA ALA A 107 2.45 -9.54 -2.47
C ALA A 107 3.13 -9.70 -1.10
N TYR A 108 2.36 -9.68 -0.02
CA TYR A 108 2.89 -9.79 1.34
C TYR A 108 3.53 -11.15 1.65
N GLU A 109 3.08 -12.23 1.00
CA GLU A 109 3.70 -13.57 1.12
C GLU A 109 5.17 -13.58 0.68
N TYR A 110 5.56 -12.60 -0.14
CA TYR A 110 6.89 -12.46 -0.70
C TYR A 110 7.66 -11.29 -0.08
N GLY A 111 7.14 -10.70 1.00
CA GLY A 111 7.79 -9.61 1.72
C GLY A 111 7.84 -8.28 0.94
N ILE A 112 6.89 -8.06 0.03
CA ILE A 112 6.76 -6.82 -0.74
C ILE A 112 5.76 -5.90 -0.04
N TYR A 113 6.18 -4.66 0.22
CA TYR A 113 5.40 -3.65 0.94
C TYR A 113 5.41 -2.32 0.18
N SER A 114 4.34 -1.53 0.32
CA SER A 114 4.27 -0.19 -0.26
C SER A 114 5.08 0.84 0.53
N ASP A 115 5.43 1.94 -0.10
CA ASP A 115 6.16 3.05 0.51
C ASP A 115 5.35 3.78 1.58
N VAL A 116 4.04 3.92 1.36
CA VAL A 116 3.10 4.51 2.33
C VAL A 116 2.94 3.66 3.59
N GLU A 117 3.14 2.35 3.51
CA GLU A 117 3.24 1.45 4.66
C GLU A 117 4.64 1.47 5.27
N ALA A 118 5.67 1.64 4.45
CA ALA A 118 7.05 1.51 4.89
C ALA A 118 7.50 2.60 5.87
N ASP A 119 6.86 3.76 5.86
CA ASP A 119 7.09 4.80 6.86
C ASP A 119 6.75 4.34 8.29
N GLN A 120 5.88 3.34 8.46
CA GLN A 120 5.62 2.73 9.77
C GLN A 120 6.78 1.84 10.25
N PHE A 121 7.62 1.32 9.34
CA PHE A 121 8.79 0.50 9.72
C PHE A 121 9.94 1.34 10.27
N LYS A 122 9.90 2.68 10.20
CA LYS A 122 11.00 3.58 10.60
C LYS A 122 11.14 3.82 12.11
N LYS A 123 10.49 3.06 12.99
CA LYS A 123 10.68 3.19 14.44
C LYS A 123 10.76 1.84 15.16
N GLN A 124 11.98 1.45 15.51
CA GLN A 124 12.42 1.11 16.87
C GLN A 124 13.92 1.41 16.91
#